data_AF-A0A7S2Z8M1-F1
#
_entry.id   AF-A0A7S2Z8M1-F1
#
_cell.length_a   1.000
_cell.length_b   1.000
_cell.length_c   1.000
_cell.angle_alpha   90.00
_cell.angle_beta   90.00
_cell.angle_gamma   90.00
#
_symmetry.space_group_name_H-M   'P 1'
#
loop_
_entity.id
_entity.type
_entity.pdbx_description
1 polymer ?
#
loop_
_entity_poly.entity_id
_entity_poly.type
_entity_poly.pdbx_seq_one_letter_code
_entity_poly.pdbx_strand_id
1 'polypeptide(L)'
;MTEFVVSQPEWLDAFLASKPKVFPTLEDRMNLVMEATELNIKHKTGGPFGSAVFELNSGKLVAVGVNSVMRHGWSGAHAEAMAIIFASKAIGSYDLGGPVIPEHQLVVNGQPCAMCFGTIIWSGVVEVFRNTSP
;
A
#
# COMPACT_ATOMS: atom_id res chain seq x y z
N MET A 1 25.39 9.54 -12.30
CA MET A 1 24.00 9.90 -11.97
C MET A 1 23.71 9.26 -10.63
N THR A 2 23.17 10.01 -9.66
CA THR A 2 22.82 9.45 -8.34
C THR A 2 21.35 9.06 -8.39
N GLU A 3 21.05 7.79 -8.14
CA GLU A 3 19.69 7.24 -8.15
C GLU A 3 19.22 6.93 -6.74
N PHE A 4 17.90 7.01 -6.54
CA PHE A 4 17.22 6.56 -5.33
C PHE A 4 16.29 5.42 -5.71
N VAL A 5 16.48 4.25 -5.10
CA VAL A 5 15.75 3.03 -5.45
C VAL A 5 15.04 2.50 -4.21
N VAL A 6 13.75 2.21 -4.36
CA VAL A 6 12.96 1.47 -3.38
C VAL A 6 12.39 0.23 -4.06
N SER A 7 12.34 -0.87 -3.31
CA SER A 7 11.82 -2.16 -3.79
C SER A 7 10.86 -2.78 -2.77
N GLN A 8 10.04 -3.71 -3.24
CA GLN A 8 9.24 -4.60 -2.40
C GLN A 8 10.09 -5.76 -1.87
N PRO A 9 9.67 -6.43 -0.77
CA PRO A 9 10.37 -7.63 -0.33
C PRO A 9 10.12 -8.80 -1.29
N GLU A 10 11.11 -9.69 -1.43
CA GLU A 10 11.09 -10.80 -2.40
C GLU A 10 9.88 -11.74 -2.25
N TRP A 11 9.35 -11.89 -1.02
CA TRP A 11 8.20 -12.75 -0.75
C TRP A 11 6.87 -12.17 -1.28
N LEU A 12 6.80 -10.87 -1.55
CA LEU A 12 5.53 -10.20 -1.84
C LEU A 12 4.92 -10.65 -3.16
N ASP A 13 5.74 -10.84 -4.21
CA ASP A 13 5.23 -11.27 -5.51
C ASP A 13 4.61 -12.67 -5.46
N ALA A 14 5.26 -13.60 -4.77
CA ALA A 14 4.72 -14.94 -4.56
C ALA A 14 3.43 -14.91 -3.74
N PHE A 15 3.37 -14.07 -2.70
CA PHE A 15 2.16 -13.85 -1.92
C PHE A 15 1.03 -13.28 -2.79
N LEU A 16 1.26 -12.24 -3.58
CA LEU A 16 0.23 -11.64 -4.44
C LEU A 16 -0.19 -12.54 -5.60
N ALA A 17 0.68 -13.44 -6.05
CA ALA A 17 0.34 -14.46 -7.04
C ALA A 17 -0.65 -15.51 -6.48
N SER A 18 -0.65 -15.75 -5.17
CA SER A 18 -1.58 -16.69 -4.53
C SER A 18 -2.92 -16.07 -4.13
N LYS A 19 -3.16 -14.79 -4.46
CA LYS A 19 -4.34 -14.04 -4.03
C LYS A 19 -5.27 -13.74 -5.22
N PRO A 20 -6.58 -13.55 -4.96
CA PRO A 20 -7.48 -13.05 -6.00
C PRO A 20 -7.02 -11.66 -6.46
N LYS A 21 -7.44 -11.25 -7.66
CA LYS A 21 -7.18 -9.89 -8.17
C LYS A 21 -8.21 -8.86 -7.70
N VAL A 22 -9.35 -9.32 -7.19
CA VAL A 22 -10.49 -8.50 -6.78
C VAL A 22 -10.88 -8.86 -5.35
N PHE A 23 -11.07 -7.82 -4.53
CA PHE A 23 -11.42 -7.86 -3.11
C PHE A 23 -12.68 -7.01 -2.91
N PRO A 24 -13.87 -7.63 -3.02
CA PRO A 24 -15.13 -6.89 -3.14
C PRO A 24 -15.51 -6.16 -1.85
N THR A 25 -15.17 -6.71 -0.68
CA THR A 25 -15.53 -6.12 0.62
C THR A 25 -14.35 -5.41 1.29
N LEU A 26 -14.64 -4.45 2.16
CA LEU A 26 -13.61 -3.80 2.99
C LEU A 26 -12.89 -4.80 3.91
N GLU A 27 -13.61 -5.83 4.36
CA GLU A 27 -13.05 -6.91 5.17
C GLU A 27 -12.02 -7.72 4.37
N ASP A 28 -12.34 -8.12 3.13
CA ASP A 28 -11.39 -8.81 2.26
C ASP A 28 -10.13 -7.97 1.99
N ARG A 29 -10.33 -6.67 1.73
CA ARG A 29 -9.24 -5.71 1.50
C ARG A 29 -8.35 -5.57 2.75
N MET A 30 -8.96 -5.46 3.93
CA MET A 30 -8.22 -5.38 5.19
C MET A 30 -7.51 -6.69 5.53
N ASN A 31 -8.14 -7.83 5.30
CA ASN A 31 -7.53 -9.15 5.52
C ASN A 31 -6.26 -9.31 4.68
N LEU A 32 -6.26 -8.89 3.42
CA LEU A 32 -5.05 -8.89 2.58
C LEU A 32 -3.93 -8.04 3.20
N VAL A 33 -4.27 -6.85 3.71
CA VAL A 33 -3.32 -5.93 4.34
C VAL A 33 -2.76 -6.52 5.64
N MET A 34 -3.59 -7.15 6.46
CA MET A 34 -3.18 -7.82 7.70
C MET A 34 -2.25 -9.00 7.40
N GLU A 35 -2.60 -9.87 6.45
CA GLU A 35 -1.76 -10.99 6.04
C GLU A 35 -0.38 -10.52 5.52
N ALA A 36 -0.34 -9.47 4.68
CA ALA A 36 0.91 -8.89 4.20
C ALA A 36 1.74 -8.31 5.36
N THR A 37 1.09 -7.72 6.36
CA THR A 37 1.75 -7.18 7.56
C THR A 37 2.39 -8.31 8.39
N GLU A 38 1.64 -9.38 8.64
CA GLU A 38 2.13 -10.54 9.38
C GLU A 38 3.33 -11.18 8.68
N LEU A 39 3.28 -11.31 7.36
CA LEU A 39 4.40 -11.80 6.56
C LEU A 39 5.60 -10.85 6.64
N ASN A 40 5.39 -9.54 6.61
CA ASN A 40 6.49 -8.57 6.74
C ASN A 40 7.26 -8.74 8.06
N ILE A 41 6.53 -8.99 9.15
CA ILE A 41 7.12 -9.28 10.48
C ILE A 41 7.80 -10.65 10.46
N LYS A 42 7.11 -11.69 10.00
CA LYS A 42 7.61 -13.08 9.96
C LYS A 42 8.91 -13.21 9.19
N HIS A 43 8.99 -12.56 8.02
CA HIS A 43 10.18 -12.55 7.17
C HIS A 43 11.24 -11.55 7.62
N LYS A 44 10.98 -10.78 8.69
CA LYS A 44 11.88 -9.73 9.22
C LYS A 44 12.25 -8.69 8.15
N THR A 45 11.32 -8.39 7.25
CA THR A 45 11.54 -7.46 6.13
C THR A 45 11.09 -6.03 6.43
N GLY A 46 10.49 -5.79 7.61
CA GLY A 46 10.20 -4.47 8.14
C GLY A 46 9.22 -4.48 9.32
N GLY A 47 8.65 -3.31 9.63
CA GLY A 47 7.76 -3.12 10.78
C GLY A 47 6.33 -3.66 10.58
N PRO A 48 5.51 -3.65 11.66
CA PRO A 48 4.15 -4.22 11.69
C PRO A 48 3.09 -3.31 11.04
N PHE A 49 3.40 -2.74 9.87
CA PHE A 49 2.48 -1.89 9.13
C PHE A 49 2.38 -2.33 7.68
N GLY A 50 1.14 -2.37 7.20
CA GLY A 50 0.78 -2.71 5.83
C GLY A 50 -0.29 -1.76 5.30
N SER A 51 -0.28 -1.59 3.99
CA SER A 51 -1.29 -0.81 3.28
C SER A 51 -1.45 -1.34 1.86
N ALA A 52 -2.59 -1.08 1.23
CA ALA A 52 -2.84 -1.46 -0.15
C ALA A 52 -3.76 -0.44 -0.84
N VAL A 53 -3.55 -0.25 -2.14
CA VAL A 53 -4.40 0.58 -3.00
C VAL A 53 -5.29 -0.32 -3.83
N PHE A 54 -6.59 -0.04 -3.82
CA PHE A 54 -7.60 -0.73 -4.61
C PHE A 54 -8.34 0.26 -5.50
N GLU A 55 -8.82 -0.20 -6.65
CA GLU A 55 -9.87 0.52 -7.38
C GLU A 55 -11.14 0.53 -6.49
N LEU A 56 -11.69 1.72 -6.22
CA LEU A 56 -12.76 1.92 -5.25
C LEU A 56 -13.99 1.06 -5.56
N ASN A 57 -14.47 1.15 -6.81
CA ASN A 57 -15.72 0.54 -7.25
C ASN A 57 -15.58 -0.95 -7.58
N SER A 58 -14.50 -1.37 -8.22
CA SER A 58 -14.32 -2.77 -8.64
C SER A 58 -13.71 -3.65 -7.54
N GLY A 59 -13.03 -3.06 -6.56
CA GLY A 59 -12.25 -3.79 -5.56
C GLY A 59 -10.98 -4.43 -6.11
N LYS A 60 -10.59 -4.11 -7.35
CA LYS A 60 -9.36 -4.63 -7.95
C LYS A 60 -8.14 -4.10 -7.21
N LEU A 61 -7.24 -4.99 -6.82
CA LEU A 61 -5.97 -4.62 -6.20
C LEU A 61 -5.07 -3.93 -7.23
N VAL A 62 -4.52 -2.77 -6.87
CA VAL A 62 -3.56 -2.02 -7.68
C VAL A 62 -2.14 -2.22 -7.18
N ALA A 63 -1.91 -2.02 -5.88
CA ALA A 63 -0.60 -2.25 -5.26
C ALA A 63 -0.72 -2.54 -3.76
N VAL A 64 0.29 -3.20 -3.20
CA VAL A 64 0.49 -3.38 -1.76
C VAL A 64 1.76 -2.64 -1.34
N GLY A 65 1.78 -2.09 -0.13
CA GLY A 65 2.96 -1.53 0.52
C GLY A 65 3.09 -2.08 1.93
N VAL A 66 4.31 -2.41 2.32
CA VAL A 66 4.66 -2.78 3.71
C VAL A 66 5.75 -1.87 4.21
N ASN A 67 5.76 -1.59 5.52
CA ASN A 67 6.81 -0.79 6.12
C ASN A 67 8.18 -1.40 5.79
N SER A 68 9.05 -0.60 5.20
CA SER A 68 10.35 -1.01 4.69
C SER A 68 11.47 -0.06 5.16
N VAL A 69 11.23 0.72 6.22
CA VAL A 69 12.14 1.76 6.74
C VAL A 69 13.53 1.20 6.99
N MET A 70 13.61 0.10 7.76
CA MET A 70 14.89 -0.49 8.14
C MET A 70 15.58 -1.19 6.96
N ARG A 71 14.81 -1.79 6.04
CA ARG A 71 15.35 -2.47 4.86
C ARG A 71 16.04 -1.49 3.90
N HIS A 72 15.44 -0.30 3.73
CA HIS A 72 15.94 0.72 2.80
C HIS A 72 16.82 1.79 3.47
N GLY A 73 16.95 1.78 4.81
CA GLY A 73 17.65 2.83 5.55
C GLY A 73 17.04 4.23 5.36
N TRP A 74 15.74 4.30 5.03
CA TRP A 74 15.04 5.53 4.69
C TRP A 74 13.77 5.69 5.53
N SER A 75 13.71 6.77 6.31
CA SER A 75 12.58 7.07 7.20
C SER A 75 11.24 7.22 6.47
N GLY A 76 11.25 7.54 5.17
CA GLY A 76 10.04 7.69 4.38
C GLY A 76 9.38 6.39 3.91
N ALA A 77 10.03 5.23 4.05
CA ALA A 77 9.54 3.94 3.54
C ALA A 77 8.42 3.32 4.40
N HIS A 78 7.41 4.10 4.76
CA HIS A 78 6.21 3.66 5.47
C HIS A 78 5.27 2.89 4.55
N ALA A 79 4.37 2.08 5.13
CA ALA A 79 3.51 1.19 4.35
C ALA A 79 2.61 1.95 3.38
N GLU A 80 2.01 3.05 3.82
CA GLU A 80 1.13 3.91 3.02
C GLU A 80 1.90 4.57 1.87
N ALA A 81 3.08 5.11 2.16
CA ALA A 81 3.94 5.73 1.16
C ALA A 81 4.38 4.71 0.11
N MET A 82 4.80 3.52 0.53
CA MET A 82 5.17 2.43 -0.39
C MET A 82 3.98 2.01 -1.24
N ALA A 83 2.78 1.83 -0.66
CA ALA A 83 1.59 1.44 -1.41
C ALA A 83 1.24 2.48 -2.49
N ILE A 84 1.29 3.77 -2.15
CA ILE A 84 1.06 4.88 -3.09
C ILE A 84 2.14 4.91 -4.19
N ILE A 85 3.42 4.80 -3.84
CA ILE A 85 4.53 4.80 -4.82
C ILE A 85 4.35 3.68 -5.86
N PHE A 86 4.06 2.45 -5.40
CA PHE A 86 3.89 1.33 -6.32
C PHE A 86 2.56 1.38 -7.08
N ALA A 87 1.49 1.94 -6.49
CA ALA A 87 0.25 2.19 -7.21
C ALA A 87 0.47 3.19 -8.34
N SER A 88 1.10 4.34 -8.06
CA SER A 88 1.44 5.35 -9.05
C SER A 88 2.31 4.77 -10.18
N LYS A 89 3.29 3.92 -9.83
CA LYS A 89 4.11 3.21 -10.81
C LYS A 89 3.29 2.24 -11.67
N ALA A 90 2.36 1.49 -11.07
CA ALA A 90 1.53 0.51 -11.77
C ALA A 90 0.57 1.16 -12.75
N ILE A 91 -0.01 2.31 -12.39
CA ILE A 91 -0.95 3.04 -13.27
C ILE A 91 -0.27 4.04 -14.20
N GLY A 92 1.03 4.32 -14.01
CA GLY A 92 1.78 5.28 -14.81
C GLY A 92 1.39 6.75 -14.58
N SER A 93 0.84 7.08 -13.41
CA SER A 93 0.40 8.43 -13.02
C SER A 93 0.72 8.70 -11.55
N TYR A 94 1.07 9.94 -11.22
CA TYR A 94 1.24 10.37 -9.84
C TYR A 94 -0.11 10.65 -9.14
N ASP A 95 -1.14 10.95 -9.92
CA ASP A 95 -2.48 11.28 -9.45
C ASP A 95 -3.38 10.03 -9.58
N LEU A 96 -3.68 9.41 -8.44
CA LEU A 96 -4.58 8.26 -8.29
C LEU A 96 -6.07 8.65 -8.34
N GLY A 97 -6.39 9.95 -8.42
CA GLY A 97 -7.75 10.47 -8.56
C GLY A 97 -8.02 11.11 -9.92
N GLY A 98 -7.13 10.89 -10.89
CA GLY A 98 -7.20 11.54 -12.20
C GLY A 98 -8.50 11.24 -12.97
N PRO A 99 -9.00 12.17 -13.80
CA PRO A 99 -10.35 12.09 -14.40
C PRO A 99 -10.54 10.98 -15.45
N VAL A 100 -9.47 10.32 -15.87
CA VAL A 100 -9.46 9.30 -16.93
C VAL A 100 -9.04 7.91 -16.42
N ILE A 101 -8.95 7.73 -15.11
CA ILE A 101 -8.62 6.46 -14.45
C ILE A 101 -9.69 6.13 -13.40
N PRO A 102 -9.81 4.86 -12.96
CA PRO A 102 -10.67 4.52 -11.83
C PRO A 102 -10.27 5.31 -10.58
N GLU A 103 -11.25 5.63 -9.73
CA GLU A 103 -10.99 6.15 -8.40
C GLU A 103 -10.33 5.09 -7.53
N HIS A 104 -9.44 5.51 -6.63
CA HIS A 104 -8.66 4.62 -5.79
C HIS A 104 -8.92 4.83 -4.30
N GLN A 105 -8.97 3.72 -3.55
CA GLN A 105 -9.05 3.66 -2.10
C GLN A 105 -7.72 3.19 -1.53
N LEU A 106 -7.22 3.85 -0.48
CA LEU A 106 -6.12 3.35 0.35
C LEU A 106 -6.69 2.60 1.56
N VAL A 107 -6.24 1.37 1.77
CA VAL A 107 -6.55 0.57 2.95
C VAL A 107 -5.30 0.45 3.82
N VAL A 108 -5.39 0.71 5.12
CA VAL A 108 -4.23 0.76 6.03
C VAL A 108 -4.54 0.10 7.38
N ASN A 109 -3.61 -0.69 7.92
CA ASN A 109 -3.80 -1.40 9.20
C ASN A 109 -3.55 -0.56 10.46
N GLY A 110 -3.39 0.76 10.32
CA GLY A 110 -3.14 1.67 11.44
C GLY A 110 -3.49 3.11 11.09
N GLN A 111 -3.34 4.02 12.06
CA GLN A 111 -3.55 5.44 11.82
C GLN A 111 -2.37 6.03 11.04
N PRO A 112 -2.59 6.71 9.90
CA PRO A 112 -1.52 7.36 9.18
C PRO A 112 -0.81 8.41 10.03
N CYS A 113 0.53 8.39 10.02
CA CYS A 113 1.34 9.42 10.67
C CYS A 113 1.29 10.74 9.88
N ALA A 114 1.83 11.83 10.43
CA ALA A 114 1.80 13.15 9.79
C ALA A 114 2.40 13.14 8.37
N MET A 115 3.48 12.39 8.15
CA MET A 115 4.10 12.22 6.82
C MET A 115 3.14 11.51 5.85
N CYS A 116 2.64 10.33 6.23
CA CYS A 116 1.75 9.53 5.39
C CYS A 116 0.44 10.26 5.11
N PHE A 117 -0.07 11.04 6.06
CA PHE A 117 -1.25 11.89 5.86
C PHE A 117 -1.01 12.93 4.76
N GLY A 118 0.16 13.58 4.75
CA GLY A 118 0.57 14.45 3.65
C GLY A 118 0.67 13.69 2.32
N THR A 119 1.28 12.50 2.31
CA THR A 119 1.38 11.66 1.11
C THR A 119 0.00 11.29 0.56
N ILE A 120 -0.94 10.92 1.42
CA ILE A 120 -2.33 10.59 1.06
C ILE A 120 -2.98 11.77 0.34
N ILE A 121 -2.92 12.97 0.93
CA ILE A 121 -3.53 14.19 0.35
C ILE A 121 -3.01 14.45 -1.07
N TRP A 122 -1.71 14.29 -1.29
CA TRP A 122 -1.09 14.58 -2.58
C TRP A 122 -1.20 13.44 -3.60
N SER A 123 -1.59 12.24 -3.17
CA SER A 123 -1.64 11.07 -4.02
C SER A 123 -2.87 11.00 -4.92
N GLY A 124 -3.93 11.74 -4.61
CA GLY A 124 -5.20 11.70 -5.33
C GLY A 124 -6.13 10.54 -4.94
N VAL A 125 -5.77 9.67 -3.98
CA VAL A 125 -6.74 8.69 -3.45
C VAL A 125 -7.96 9.41 -2.87
N VAL A 126 -9.15 8.91 -3.18
CA VAL A 126 -10.41 9.58 -2.81
C VAL A 126 -10.98 9.08 -1.49
N GLU A 127 -10.54 7.91 -1.03
CA GLU A 127 -11.01 7.30 0.20
C GLU A 127 -9.88 6.59 0.94
N VAL A 128 -9.90 6.67 2.27
CA VAL A 128 -8.98 5.95 3.16
C VAL A 128 -9.80 5.11 4.14
N PHE A 129 -9.62 3.79 4.10
CA PHE A 129 -10.16 2.88 5.08
C PHE A 129 -9.06 2.41 6.02
N ARG A 130 -9.26 2.58 7.34
CA ARG A 130 -8.28 2.23 8.36
C ARG A 130 -8.85 1.25 9.38
N ASN A 131 -8.01 0.34 9.86
CA ASN A 131 -8.34 -0.44 11.06
C ASN A 131 -8.10 0.41 12.31
N THR A 132 -9.04 0.38 13.26
CA THR A 132 -8.93 1.04 14.57
C THR A 132 -8.87 0.05 15.73
N SER A 133 -8.91 -1.25 15.46
CA SER A 133 -8.73 -2.27 16.49
C SER A 133 -7.24 -2.31 16.91
N PRO A 134 -6.94 -2.27 18.23
CA PRO A 134 -5.58 -2.27 18.75
C PRO A 134 -4.79 -3.54 18.44
#